data_AF-A0A8G0PAT8-F1
#
_entry.id   AF-A0A8G0PAT8-F1
#
_cell.length_a   1.000
_cell.length_b   1.000
_cell.length_c   1.000
_cell.angle_alpha   90.00
_cell.angle_beta   90.00
_cell.angle_gamma   90.00
#
_symmetry.space_group_name_H-M   'P 1'
#
loop_
_entity.id
_entity.type
_entity.pdbx_description
1 polymer ?
#
loop_
_entity_poly.entity_id
_entity_poly.type
_entity_poly.pdbx_seq_one_letter_code
_entity_poly.pdbx_strand_id
1 'polypeptide(L)'
;MNQALVIPNLVVETQDLDCTGNLLWNTFRNKFCTYGQINKNKKGYKVTKDSGLKSYLEQQLKDQFGNKYKGYYTVFFIGEKADWNGFSYFNSTFGVYFDGHNRGTLAHELMHAMTLAHTFDGLSASAKFTYQARTTDNIMDYSHQLTPPIDRKIIYHWQWKLLNSKIL
;
A
#
# COMPACT_ATOMS: atom_id res chain seq x y z
N MET A 1 4.98 -21.63 -25.74
CA MET A 1 5.14 -21.15 -24.34
C MET A 1 5.06 -19.63 -24.42
N ASN A 2 3.87 -19.05 -24.29
CA ASN A 2 3.71 -17.60 -24.39
C ASN A 2 4.00 -17.01 -23.01
N GLN A 3 5.14 -16.36 -22.90
CA GLN A 3 5.59 -15.71 -21.66
C GLN A 3 4.54 -14.69 -21.21
N ALA A 4 4.30 -14.61 -19.90
CA ALA A 4 3.42 -13.63 -19.24
C ALA A 4 4.00 -12.20 -19.26
N LEU A 5 4.64 -11.80 -20.37
CA LEU A 5 5.12 -10.45 -20.55
C LEU A 5 3.93 -9.54 -20.83
N VAL A 6 3.33 -9.05 -19.76
CA VAL A 6 2.44 -7.90 -19.83
C VAL A 6 3.35 -6.68 -19.88
N ILE A 7 3.32 -5.95 -20.99
CA ILE A 7 3.88 -4.60 -21.05
C ILE A 7 2.69 -3.66 -20.80
N PRO A 8 2.44 -3.26 -19.54
CA PRO A 8 1.37 -2.34 -19.26
C PRO A 8 1.73 -0.97 -19.87
N ASN A 9 0.75 -0.34 -20.54
CA ASN A 9 0.87 1.08 -20.87
C ASN A 9 0.57 1.87 -19.59
N LEU A 10 1.60 2.17 -18.81
CA LEU A 10 1.50 2.92 -17.56
C LEU A 10 1.74 4.39 -17.84
N VAL A 11 0.74 5.22 -17.58
CA VAL A 11 0.94 6.66 -17.42
C VAL A 11 1.30 6.87 -15.96
N VAL A 12 2.58 7.14 -15.69
CA VAL A 12 3.08 7.45 -14.34
C VAL A 12 3.25 8.94 -14.22
N GLU A 13 2.48 9.56 -13.33
CA GLU A 13 2.62 10.96 -12.97
C GLU A 13 2.96 11.06 -11.47
N THR A 14 3.95 11.87 -11.15
CA THR A 14 4.33 12.19 -9.77
C THR A 14 4.04 13.66 -9.53
N GLN A 15 3.36 13.96 -8.43
CA GLN A 15 2.98 15.32 -8.04
C GLN A 15 3.11 15.46 -6.53
N ASP A 16 3.47 16.66 -6.09
CA ASP A 16 3.48 17.00 -4.67
C ASP A 16 2.05 17.36 -4.22
N LEU A 17 1.61 16.74 -3.14
CA LEU A 17 0.34 17.06 -2.48
C LEU A 17 0.63 17.92 -1.25
N ASP A 18 0.10 19.13 -1.22
CA ASP A 18 0.33 20.02 -0.08
C ASP A 18 -0.58 19.63 1.10
N CYS A 19 0.00 18.99 2.12
CA CYS A 19 -0.64 18.71 3.40
C CYS A 19 0.02 19.48 4.57
N THR A 20 0.84 20.49 4.26
CA THR A 20 1.66 21.19 5.25
C THR A 20 0.87 22.20 6.08
N GLY A 21 -0.25 22.70 5.54
CA GLY A 21 -1.06 23.74 6.16
C GLY A 21 -0.21 24.96 6.56
N ASN A 22 -0.57 25.61 7.67
CA ASN A 22 0.32 26.60 8.31
C ASN A 22 0.73 26.14 9.71
N LEU A 23 1.67 26.85 10.33
CA LEU A 23 2.28 26.48 11.62
C LEU A 23 1.24 26.27 12.75
N LEU A 24 0.11 26.97 12.68
CA LEU A 24 -0.98 26.91 13.67
C LEU A 24 -2.09 25.91 13.26
N TRP A 25 -2.20 25.59 11.97
CA TRP A 25 -3.31 24.85 11.37
C TRP A 25 -2.82 23.80 10.37
N ASN A 26 -1.97 22.87 10.82
CA ASN A 26 -1.63 21.67 10.04
C ASN A 26 -2.62 20.54 10.37
N THR A 27 -3.67 20.42 9.54
CA THR A 27 -4.72 19.41 9.72
C THR A 27 -4.19 17.98 9.70
N PHE A 28 -3.27 17.66 8.77
CA PHE A 28 -2.69 16.33 8.66
C PHE A 28 -1.99 15.93 9.97
N ARG A 29 -1.08 16.78 10.43
CA ARG A 29 -0.31 16.58 11.66
C ARG A 29 -1.22 16.49 12.87
N ASN A 30 -2.20 17.38 13.00
CA ASN A 30 -3.07 17.44 14.17
C ASN A 30 -4.00 16.23 14.28
N LYS A 31 -4.47 15.69 13.14
CA LYS A 31 -5.38 14.54 13.12
C LYS A 31 -4.68 13.20 13.15
N PHE A 32 -3.60 13.05 12.39
CA PHE A 32 -3.01 11.74 12.10
C PHE A 32 -1.68 11.49 12.79
N CYS A 33 -0.98 12.56 13.22
CA CYS A 33 0.34 12.44 13.81
C CYS A 33 0.33 12.63 15.33
N THR A 34 1.29 12.01 15.99
CA THR A 34 1.65 12.29 17.40
C THR A 34 3.14 12.60 17.48
N TYR A 35 3.51 13.59 18.29
CA TYR A 35 4.92 13.87 18.56
C TYR A 35 5.48 12.83 19.53
N GLY A 36 6.54 12.15 19.14
CA GLY A 36 7.11 11.07 19.93
C GLY A 36 8.50 10.67 19.47
N GLN A 37 8.95 9.51 19.94
CA GLN A 37 10.24 8.95 19.55
C GLN A 37 10.11 8.27 18.18
N ILE A 38 10.93 8.68 17.22
CA ILE A 38 10.97 8.13 15.85
C ILE A 38 12.05 7.04 15.74
N ASN A 39 13.18 7.23 16.41
CA ASN A 39 14.22 6.23 16.59
C ASN A 39 15.02 6.54 17.87
N LYS A 40 16.05 5.74 18.18
CA LYS A 40 16.81 5.82 19.45
C LYS A 40 17.31 7.24 19.77
N ASN A 41 17.60 8.06 18.76
CA ASN A 41 18.22 9.38 18.91
C ASN A 41 17.39 10.55 18.31
N LYS A 42 16.17 10.30 17.82
CA LYS A 42 15.35 11.31 17.13
C LYS A 42 13.92 11.30 17.64
N LYS A 43 13.45 12.48 18.06
CA LYS A 43 12.03 12.77 18.27
C LYS A 43 11.46 13.51 17.06
N GLY A 44 10.17 13.35 16.82
CA GLY A 44 9.48 13.94 15.68
C GLY A 44 8.02 13.52 15.65
N TYR A 45 7.31 14.00 14.63
CA TYR A 45 5.94 13.55 14.36
C TYR A 45 5.96 12.20 13.66
N LYS A 46 5.11 11.30 14.14
CA LYS A 46 4.85 9.98 13.58
C LYS A 46 3.37 9.86 13.29
N VAL A 47 3.00 9.24 12.17
CA VAL A 47 1.62 8.86 11.90
C VAL A 47 1.23 7.72 12.84
N THR A 48 0.20 7.94 13.64
CA THR A 48 -0.28 6.99 14.66
C THR A 48 -1.78 6.70 14.52
N LYS A 49 -2.48 7.43 13.64
CA LYS A 49 -3.90 7.26 13.37
C LYS A 49 -4.15 7.26 11.87
N ASP A 50 -4.95 6.32 11.42
CA ASP A 50 -5.35 6.12 10.02
C ASP A 50 -6.84 6.39 9.77
N SER A 51 -7.66 6.37 10.82
CA SER A 51 -9.09 6.68 10.73
C SER A 51 -9.31 8.06 10.10
N GLY A 52 -9.96 8.07 8.93
CA GLY A 52 -10.23 9.27 8.13
C GLY A 52 -9.06 9.76 7.26
N LEU A 53 -7.89 9.09 7.28
CA LEU A 53 -6.73 9.48 6.49
C LEU A 53 -6.99 9.39 4.98
N LYS A 54 -7.66 8.32 4.53
CA LYS A 54 -8.08 8.17 3.13
C LYS A 54 -8.89 9.36 2.65
N SER A 55 -10.00 9.65 3.34
CA SER A 55 -10.91 10.73 2.96
C SER A 55 -10.21 12.08 2.96
N TYR A 56 -9.28 12.30 3.91
CA TYR A 56 -8.44 13.49 3.92
C TYR A 56 -7.56 13.59 2.66
N LEU A 57 -6.78 12.56 2.34
CA LEU A 57 -5.87 12.56 1.20
C LEU A 57 -6.60 12.67 -0.14
N GLU A 58 -7.72 11.96 -0.31
CA GLU A 58 -8.55 12.04 -1.51
C GLU A 58 -9.18 13.44 -1.67
N GLN A 59 -9.59 14.07 -0.56
CA GLN A 59 -10.09 15.44 -0.59
C GLN A 59 -8.99 16.43 -0.97
N GLN A 60 -7.79 16.34 -0.38
CA GLN A 60 -6.67 17.21 -0.74
C GLN A 60 -6.28 17.03 -2.21
N LEU A 61 -6.25 15.79 -2.72
CA LEU A 61 -5.98 15.52 -4.13
C LEU A 61 -7.03 16.19 -5.03
N LYS A 62 -8.30 16.09 -4.66
CA LYS A 62 -9.41 16.70 -5.39
C LYS A 62 -9.38 18.23 -5.32
N ASP A 63 -9.04 18.80 -4.18
CA ASP A 63 -8.94 20.26 -4.01
C ASP A 63 -7.82 20.84 -4.89
N GLN A 64 -6.67 20.14 -4.96
CA GLN A 64 -5.51 20.61 -5.70
C GLN A 64 -5.56 20.30 -7.20
N PHE A 65 -6.12 19.14 -7.60
CA PHE A 65 -6.06 18.66 -8.99
C PHE A 65 -7.43 18.39 -9.63
N GLY A 66 -8.53 18.69 -8.92
CA GLY A 66 -9.88 18.42 -9.39
C GLY A 66 -10.13 16.93 -9.63
N ASN A 67 -10.76 16.61 -10.77
CA ASN A 67 -11.09 15.22 -11.13
C ASN A 67 -10.04 14.53 -12.02
N LYS A 68 -8.84 15.13 -12.19
CA LYS A 68 -7.81 14.63 -13.13
C LYS A 68 -7.47 13.14 -12.93
N TYR A 69 -7.37 12.71 -11.67
CA TYR A 69 -6.98 11.34 -11.31
C TYR A 69 -8.17 10.41 -11.01
N LYS A 70 -9.40 10.83 -11.31
CA LYS A 70 -10.57 9.97 -11.11
C LYS A 70 -10.46 8.71 -11.96
N GLY A 71 -10.55 7.54 -11.31
CA GLY A 71 -10.46 6.23 -11.98
C GLY A 71 -9.04 5.68 -12.13
N TYR A 72 -8.01 6.44 -11.73
CA TYR A 72 -6.64 5.93 -11.65
C TYR A 72 -6.35 5.35 -10.27
N TYR A 73 -5.40 4.41 -10.22
CA TYR A 73 -4.75 4.05 -8.97
C TYR A 73 -3.98 5.26 -8.44
N THR A 74 -4.26 5.64 -7.20
CA THR A 74 -3.60 6.74 -6.51
C THR A 74 -2.83 6.16 -5.32
N VAL A 75 -1.52 6.39 -5.33
CA VAL A 75 -0.60 5.97 -4.28
C VAL A 75 0.01 7.20 -3.62
N PHE A 76 -0.11 7.30 -2.30
CA PHE A 76 0.41 8.42 -1.53
C PHE A 76 1.68 8.01 -0.80
N PHE A 77 2.76 8.75 -1.03
CA PHE A 77 4.00 8.60 -0.28
C PHE A 77 4.06 9.67 0.80
N ILE A 78 4.15 9.25 2.04
CA ILE A 78 4.16 10.13 3.22
C ILE A 78 5.54 10.05 3.87
N GLY A 79 6.17 11.20 4.07
CA GLY A 79 7.54 11.30 4.59
C GLY A 79 7.67 10.97 6.08
N GLU A 80 6.57 10.99 6.82
CA GLU A 80 6.51 10.58 8.22
C GLU A 80 6.54 9.05 8.37
N LYS A 81 7.17 8.57 9.45
CA LYS A 81 7.09 7.16 9.85
C LYS A 81 5.70 6.83 10.41
N ALA A 82 5.32 5.56 10.33
CA ALA A 82 4.22 4.96 11.08
C ALA A 82 4.68 3.66 11.77
N ASP A 83 3.78 2.99 12.51
CA ASP A 83 4.04 1.63 13.06
C ASP A 83 4.00 0.53 11.99
N TRP A 84 3.47 0.86 10.82
CA TRP A 84 3.44 0.03 9.63
C TRP A 84 4.09 0.78 8.46
N ASN A 85 4.52 0.04 7.44
CA ASN A 85 5.22 0.63 6.30
C ASN A 85 4.28 1.15 5.20
N GLY A 86 3.01 0.74 5.22
CA GLY A 86 2.01 1.14 4.26
C GLY A 86 0.71 0.37 4.46
N PHE A 87 -0.34 0.80 3.77
CA PHE A 87 -1.61 0.09 3.74
C PHE A 87 -2.39 0.43 2.47
N SER A 88 -3.36 -0.41 2.15
CA SER A 88 -4.38 -0.19 1.14
C SER A 88 -5.72 -0.72 1.64
N TYR A 89 -6.80 -0.44 0.90
CA TYR A 89 -8.07 -1.11 1.12
C TYR A 89 -8.29 -2.16 0.03
N PHE A 90 -8.80 -3.32 0.43
CA PHE A 90 -9.14 -4.38 -0.51
C PHE A 90 -10.14 -3.88 -1.57
N ASN A 91 -9.92 -4.24 -2.84
CA ASN A 91 -10.75 -3.80 -3.97
C ASN A 91 -10.91 -2.27 -4.04
N SER A 92 -9.79 -1.56 -4.14
CA SER A 92 -9.78 -0.10 -4.23
C SER A 92 -8.70 0.38 -5.19
N THR A 93 -8.69 1.68 -5.45
CA THR A 93 -7.63 2.35 -6.24
C THR A 93 -6.70 3.16 -5.33
N PHE A 94 -6.59 2.83 -4.05
CA PHE A 94 -5.93 3.64 -3.03
C PHE A 94 -4.83 2.87 -2.31
N GLY A 95 -3.67 3.51 -2.10
CA GLY A 95 -2.61 3.01 -1.23
C GLY A 95 -1.79 4.13 -0.58
N VAL A 96 -1.26 3.87 0.61
CA VAL A 96 -0.40 4.79 1.36
C VAL A 96 0.88 4.08 1.77
N TYR A 97 2.00 4.78 1.66
CA TYR A 97 3.33 4.26 1.98
C TYR A 97 4.11 5.27 2.82
N PHE A 98 4.64 4.83 3.95
CA PHE A 98 5.33 5.69 4.92
C PHE A 98 6.85 5.56 4.81
N ASP A 99 7.58 6.45 5.47
CA ASP A 99 9.04 6.31 5.60
C ASP A 99 9.40 4.92 6.20
N GLY A 100 10.30 4.21 5.52
CA GLY A 100 10.67 2.82 5.82
C GLY A 100 10.00 1.76 4.94
N HIS A 101 9.11 2.14 4.02
CA HIS A 101 8.57 1.21 3.03
C HIS A 101 9.65 0.62 2.11
N ASN A 102 9.35 -0.53 1.53
CA ASN A 102 10.20 -1.19 0.54
C ASN A 102 9.36 -1.72 -0.62
N ARG A 103 10.05 -2.19 -1.68
CA ARG A 103 9.41 -2.74 -2.89
C ARG A 103 8.36 -3.82 -2.59
N GLY A 104 8.59 -4.65 -1.58
CA GLY A 104 7.70 -5.74 -1.19
C GLY A 104 6.46 -5.26 -0.43
N THR A 105 6.56 -4.19 0.35
CA THR A 105 5.39 -3.50 0.92
C THR A 105 4.56 -2.88 -0.19
N LEU A 106 5.20 -2.17 -1.13
CA LEU A 106 4.52 -1.53 -2.25
C LEU A 106 3.69 -2.53 -3.07
N ALA A 107 4.32 -3.63 -3.47
CA ALA A 107 3.66 -4.68 -4.22
C ALA A 107 2.52 -5.34 -3.43
N HIS A 108 2.73 -5.64 -2.14
CA HIS A 108 1.74 -6.31 -1.30
C HIS A 108 0.47 -5.48 -1.12
N GLU A 109 0.61 -4.20 -0.76
CA GLU A 109 -0.55 -3.32 -0.56
C GLU A 109 -1.26 -3.05 -1.88
N LEU A 110 -0.53 -2.76 -2.96
CA LEU A 110 -1.19 -2.54 -4.25
C LEU A 110 -1.95 -3.79 -4.74
N MET A 111 -1.45 -4.99 -4.45
CA MET A 111 -2.13 -6.24 -4.77
C MET A 111 -3.42 -6.45 -3.95
N HIS A 112 -3.47 -6.04 -2.67
CA HIS A 112 -4.73 -5.99 -1.91
C HIS A 112 -5.74 -5.05 -2.57
N ALA A 113 -5.29 -3.86 -2.99
CA ALA A 113 -6.12 -2.92 -3.74
C ALA A 113 -6.69 -3.56 -5.02
N MET A 114 -5.89 -4.41 -5.68
CA MET A 114 -6.27 -5.23 -6.84
C MET A 114 -6.97 -6.55 -6.51
N THR A 115 -7.59 -6.68 -5.34
CA THR A 115 -8.42 -7.83 -4.90
C THR A 115 -7.67 -9.14 -4.58
N LEU A 116 -6.35 -9.10 -4.40
CA LEU A 116 -5.64 -10.28 -3.90
C LEU A 116 -5.68 -10.30 -2.37
N ALA A 117 -6.23 -11.38 -1.80
CA ALA A 117 -6.15 -11.62 -0.36
C ALA A 117 -4.79 -12.24 0.01
N HIS A 118 -4.50 -12.30 1.32
CA HIS A 118 -3.37 -13.08 1.81
C HIS A 118 -3.51 -14.55 1.41
N THR A 119 -2.39 -15.22 1.17
CA THR A 119 -2.38 -16.66 0.85
C THR A 119 -2.84 -17.55 2.00
N PHE A 120 -2.93 -17.01 3.22
CA PHE A 120 -3.34 -17.72 4.43
C PHE A 120 -4.71 -17.25 4.98
N ASP A 121 -5.45 -16.43 4.22
CA ASP A 121 -6.76 -15.89 4.64
C ASP A 121 -7.93 -16.86 4.36
N GLY A 122 -7.87 -18.05 4.96
CA GLY A 122 -8.81 -19.14 4.67
C GLY A 122 -10.25 -18.95 5.12
N LEU A 123 -10.57 -17.79 5.72
CA LEU A 123 -11.93 -17.43 6.12
C LEU A 123 -12.61 -16.51 5.09
N SER A 124 -11.85 -15.92 4.18
CA SER A 124 -12.35 -14.97 3.19
C SER A 124 -12.69 -15.67 1.88
N ALA A 125 -13.86 -15.35 1.31
CA ALA A 125 -14.24 -15.83 -0.03
C ALA A 125 -13.26 -15.36 -1.13
N SER A 126 -12.48 -14.31 -0.86
CA SER A 126 -11.45 -13.79 -1.75
C SER A 126 -10.20 -14.67 -1.80
N ALA A 127 -9.96 -15.51 -0.79
CA ALA A 127 -8.85 -16.46 -0.77
C ALA A 127 -9.27 -17.77 -1.45
N LYS A 128 -8.94 -17.90 -2.73
CA LYS A 128 -9.29 -19.11 -3.50
C LYS A 128 -8.57 -20.37 -2.99
N PHE A 129 -7.35 -20.22 -2.51
CA PHE A 129 -6.53 -21.28 -1.95
C PHE A 129 -5.85 -20.76 -0.70
N THR A 130 -5.82 -21.60 0.33
CA THR A 130 -5.20 -21.26 1.61
C THR A 130 -3.96 -22.11 1.82
N TYR A 131 -2.87 -21.46 2.20
CA TYR A 131 -1.59 -22.04 2.53
C TYR A 131 -1.26 -21.72 3.98
N GLN A 132 -0.34 -22.48 4.57
CA GLN A 132 0.14 -22.18 5.91
C GLN A 132 0.87 -20.82 5.90
N ALA A 133 0.47 -19.91 6.79
CA ALA A 133 1.08 -18.59 6.89
C ALA A 133 2.60 -18.70 7.13
N ARG A 134 3.35 -17.79 6.52
CA ARG A 134 4.81 -17.65 6.65
C ARG A 134 5.59 -18.88 6.16
N THR A 135 5.14 -19.54 5.10
CA THR A 135 5.84 -20.73 4.56
C THR A 135 6.21 -20.60 3.09
N THR A 136 5.75 -19.54 2.43
CA THR A 136 5.88 -19.39 0.98
C THR A 136 6.71 -18.17 0.62
N ASP A 137 7.21 -18.11 -0.62
CA ASP A 137 7.84 -16.92 -1.20
C ASP A 137 6.84 -16.05 -1.99
N ASN A 138 5.54 -16.23 -1.73
CA ASN A 138 4.47 -15.46 -2.34
C ASN A 138 4.44 -14.02 -1.78
N ILE A 139 4.24 -13.02 -2.65
CA ILE A 139 4.12 -11.61 -2.26
C ILE A 139 2.95 -11.42 -1.29
N MET A 140 1.88 -12.20 -1.35
CA MET A 140 0.75 -12.08 -0.43
C MET A 140 0.93 -12.86 0.90
N ASP A 141 2.12 -13.38 1.19
CA ASP A 141 2.45 -14.02 2.48
C ASP A 141 3.22 -13.05 3.42
N TYR A 142 3.40 -13.45 4.68
CA TYR A 142 4.16 -12.75 5.71
C TYR A 142 5.51 -13.39 6.04
N SER A 143 6.01 -14.28 5.19
CA SER A 143 7.28 -14.99 5.39
C SER A 143 8.52 -14.09 5.51
N HIS A 144 8.44 -12.83 5.07
CA HIS A 144 9.48 -11.82 5.26
C HIS A 144 9.69 -11.44 6.74
N GLN A 145 8.75 -11.78 7.63
CA GLN A 145 8.83 -11.55 9.06
C GLN A 145 9.55 -12.68 9.82
N LEU A 146 9.95 -13.75 9.14
CA LEU A 146 10.71 -14.85 9.73
C LEU A 146 12.17 -14.49 9.98
N THR A 147 12.84 -15.32 10.78
CA THR A 147 14.30 -15.29 10.97
C THR A 147 14.85 -16.70 10.73
N PRO A 148 15.55 -16.96 9.60
CA PRO A 148 15.84 -16.03 8.51
C PRO A 148 14.57 -15.68 7.69
N PRO A 149 14.51 -14.47 7.09
CA PRO A 149 13.36 -14.07 6.27
C PRO A 149 13.34 -14.83 4.95
N ILE A 150 12.15 -15.18 4.47
CA ILE A 150 11.96 -15.67 3.09
C ILE A 150 11.66 -14.45 2.21
N ASP A 151 12.47 -14.25 1.17
CA ASP A 151 12.24 -13.21 0.18
C ASP A 151 10.98 -13.50 -0.64
N ARG A 152 10.01 -12.58 -0.59
CA ARG A 152 8.73 -12.71 -1.28
C ARG A 152 8.86 -12.13 -2.68
N LYS A 153 8.79 -12.99 -3.70
CA LYS A 153 9.16 -12.63 -5.08
C LYS A 153 8.23 -13.19 -6.15
N ILE A 154 7.28 -14.05 -5.78
CA ILE A 154 6.35 -14.66 -6.73
C ILE A 154 4.90 -14.31 -6.40
N ILE A 155 4.03 -14.47 -7.38
CA ILE A 155 2.60 -14.69 -7.18
C ILE A 155 2.19 -15.94 -7.94
N TYR A 156 1.14 -16.62 -7.47
CA TYR A 156 0.67 -17.85 -8.08
C TYR A 156 -0.07 -17.59 -9.39
N HIS A 157 -0.12 -18.61 -10.24
CA HIS A 157 -0.82 -18.54 -11.52
C HIS A 157 -2.29 -18.11 -11.39
N TRP A 158 -2.99 -18.55 -10.33
CA TRP A 158 -4.38 -18.13 -10.11
C TRP A 158 -4.48 -16.65 -9.69
N GLN A 159 -3.51 -16.12 -8.95
CA GLN A 159 -3.44 -14.70 -8.61
C GLN A 159 -3.15 -13.86 -9.85
N TRP A 160 -2.26 -14.34 -10.73
CA TRP A 160 -2.05 -13.75 -12.05
C TRP A 160 -3.34 -13.66 -12.85
N LYS A 161 -4.17 -14.71 -12.86
CA LYS A 161 -5.47 -14.69 -13.55
C LYS A 161 -6.48 -13.71 -12.94
N LEU A 162 -6.39 -13.42 -11.64
CA LEU A 162 -7.20 -12.38 -11.00
C LEU A 162 -6.73 -10.98 -11.40
N LEU A 163 -5.41 -10.73 -11.37
CA LEU A 163 -4.83 -9.43 -11.74
C LEU A 163 -4.94 -9.15 -13.24
N ASN A 164 -4.83 -10.19 -14.06
CA ASN A 164 -4.92 -10.12 -15.51
C ASN A 164 -5.59 -11.38 -16.07
N SER A 165 -6.90 -11.26 -16.32
CA SER A 165 -7.72 -12.34 -16.89
C SER A 165 -7.30 -12.79 -18.29
N LYS A 166 -6.41 -12.04 -18.97
CA LYS A 166 -5.89 -12.38 -20.31
C LYS A 166 -4.68 -13.32 -20.26
N ILE A 167 -4.16 -13.67 -19.09
CA ILE A 167 -3.12 -14.68 -18.95
C ILE A 167 -3.73 -16.05 -19.26
N LEU A 168 -3.21 -16.72 -20.28
CA LEU A 168 -3.66 -18.02 -20.79
C LEU A 168 -3.38 -19.14 -19.77
#